data_AF-A0A2S6TIZ9-F1
#
_entry.id   AF-A0A2S6TIZ9-F1
#
_cell.length_a   1.000
_cell.length_b   1.000
_cell.length_c   1.000
_cell.angle_alpha   90.00
_cell.angle_beta   90.00
_cell.angle_gamma   90.00
#
_symmetry.space_group_name_H-M   'P 1'
#
loop_
_entity.id
_entity.type
_entity.pdbx_description
1 polymer ?
#
loop_
_entity_poly.entity_id
_entity_poly.type
_entity_poly.pdbx_seq_one_letter_code
_entity_poly.pdbx_strand_id
1 'polypeptide(L)' 'MSTKKPLVIVTRKLPDVIETRLMELFNTRLNLEDTPMSKSDLAAAAARADVLVP' A
#
# COMPACT_ATOMS: atom_id res chain seq x y z
N MET A 1 -4.33 -11.27 21.74
CA MET A 1 -3.20 -10.55 21.14
C MET A 1 -3.79 -9.46 20.26
N SER A 2 -3.43 -8.20 20.46
CA SER A 2 -3.87 -7.11 19.59
C SER A 2 -3.27 -7.32 18.20
N THR A 3 -4.04 -7.91 17.29
CA THR A 3 -3.66 -8.10 15.89
C THR A 3 -3.51 -6.73 15.25
N LYS A 4 -2.25 -6.27 15.13
CA LYS A 4 -1.91 -5.06 14.38
C LYS A 4 -2.40 -5.26 12.94
N LYS A 5 -3.11 -4.27 12.40
CA LYS A 5 -3.50 -4.29 10.98
C LYS A 5 -2.21 -4.31 10.14
N PRO A 6 -2.05 -5.25 9.19
CA PRO A 6 -0.87 -5.29 8.33
C PRO A 6 -0.76 -4.00 7.51
N LEU A 7 0.47 -3.57 7.26
CA LEU A 7 0.81 -2.42 6.44
C LEU A 7 0.80 -2.81 4.96
N VAL A 8 -0.14 -2.22 4.22
CA VAL A 8 -0.31 -2.42 2.78
C VAL A 8 0.20 -1.17 2.06
N ILE A 9 1.15 -1.32 1.14
CA ILE A 9 1.60 -0.23 0.27
C ILE A 9 1.14 -0.53 -1.16
N VAL A 10 0.38 0.41 -1.73
CA VAL A 10 -0.12 0.34 -3.10
C VAL A 10 0.80 1.16 -4.00
N THR A 11 1.31 0.55 -5.06
CA THR A 11 2.33 1.16 -5.92
C THR A 11 1.76 1.93 -7.11
N ARG A 12 0.52 1.65 -7.53
CA ARG A 12 -0.23 2.37 -8.57
C ARG A 12 -1.67 2.61 -8.15
N LYS A 13 -2.33 3.57 -8.77
CA LYS A 13 -3.72 3.90 -8.45
C LYS A 13 -4.64 2.72 -8.78
N LEU A 14 -5.47 2.36 -7.82
CA LEU A 14 -6.51 1.34 -7.98
C LEU A 14 -7.88 2.01 -8.11
N PRO A 15 -8.92 1.28 -8.53
CA PRO A 15 -10.28 1.80 -8.46
C PRO A 15 -10.64 2.21 -7.03
N ASP A 16 -11.31 3.36 -6.87
CA ASP A 16 -11.62 3.97 -5.57
C ASP A 16 -12.32 3.00 -4.58
N VAL A 17 -13.16 2.09 -5.10
CA VAL A 17 -13.84 1.08 -4.28
C VAL A 17 -12.87 0.11 -3.60
N ILE A 18 -11.75 -0.19 -4.26
CA ILE A 18 -10.70 -1.07 -3.73
C ILE A 18 -9.86 -0.31 -2.70
N GLU A 19 -9.44 0.91 -3.03
CA GLU A 19 -8.66 1.76 -2.11
C GLU A 19 -9.43 2.00 -0.80
N THR A 20 -10.72 2.32 -0.90
CA THR A 20 -11.61 2.48 0.25
C THR A 20 -11.63 1.22 1.10
N ARG A 21 -11.81 0.06 0.48
CA ARG A 21 -11.87 -1.22 1.21
C ARG A 21 -10.55 -1.58 1.88
N LEU A 22 -9.43 -1.29 1.24
CA LEU A 22 -8.09 -1.50 1.81
C LEU A 22 -7.86 -0.61 3.03
N MET A 23 -8.27 0.66 3.00
CA MET A 23 -8.15 1.57 4.14
C MET A 23 -9.05 1.17 5.33
N GLU A 24 -10.23 0.62 5.06
CA GLU A 24 -11.11 0.09 6.12
C GLU A 24 -10.48 -1.11 6.85
N LEU A 25 -9.96 -2.07 6.07
CA LEU A 25 -9.50 -3.36 6.57
C LEU A 25 -8.06 -3.31 7.11
N PHE A 26 -7.19 -2.50 6.51
CA PHE A 26 -5.75 -2.54 6.72
C PHE A 26 -5.14 -1.16 7.01
N ASN A 27 -3.87 -1.16 7.43
CA ASN A 27 -3.10 0.08 7.51
C ASN A 27 -2.53 0.35 6.10
N THR A 28 -3.22 1.16 5.31
CA THR A 28 -2.92 1.30 3.87
C THR A 28 -2.21 2.62 3.56
N ARG A 29 -1.18 2.56 2.69
CA ARG A 29 -0.55 3.72 2.07
C ARG A 29 -0.81 3.69 0.57
N LEU A 30 -1.48 4.72 0.07
CA LEU A 30 -1.87 4.87 -1.32
C LEU A 30 -0.86 5.72 -2.09
N ASN A 31 -0.75 5.45 -3.39
CA ASN A 31 -0.05 6.31 -4.35
C ASN A 31 -1.06 7.25 -5.04
N LEU A 32 -1.43 8.34 -4.36
CA LEU A 32 -2.49 9.26 -4.82
C LEU A 32 -2.19 9.91 -6.18
N GLU A 33 -0.92 10.15 -6.46
CA GLU A 33 -0.44 10.80 -7.69
C GLU A 33 -0.24 9.81 -8.85
N ASP A 34 -0.46 8.50 -8.63
CA ASP A 34 -0.18 7.41 -9.57
C ASP A 34 1.23 7.47 -10.19
N THR A 35 2.21 8.00 -9.44
CA THR A 35 3.57 8.15 -9.95
C THR A 35 4.29 6.80 -9.94
N PRO A 36 4.91 6.35 -11.05
CA PRO A 36 5.67 5.12 -11.04
C PRO A 36 6.80 5.20 -10.01
N MET A 37 6.78 4.29 -9.03
CA MET A 37 7.85 4.20 -8.01
C MET A 37 9.17 3.80 -8.67
N SER A 38 10.26 4.44 -8.27
CA SER A 38 11.60 4.04 -8.71
C SER A 38 11.99 2.70 -8.08
N LYS A 39 13.04 2.05 -8.60
CA LYS A 39 13.55 0.78 -8.02
C LYS A 39 13.92 0.91 -6.54
N SER A 40 14.51 2.04 -6.15
CA SER A 40 14.84 2.33 -4.75
C SER A 40 13.60 2.51 -3.89
N ASP A 41 12.56 3.15 -4.42
CA ASP A 41 11.30 3.35 -3.69
C ASP A 41 10.57 2.03 -3.50
N LEU A 42 10.53 1.18 -4.53
CA LEU A 42 9.96 -0.17 -4.43
C LEU A 42 10.71 -1.02 -3.42
N ALA A 43 12.04 -0.97 -3.40
CA ALA A 43 12.84 -1.68 -2.40
C ALA A 43 12.57 -1.17 -0.97
N ALA A 44 12.47 0.16 -0.79
CA ALA A 44 12.15 0.76 0.50
C ALA A 44 10.71 0.44 0.95
N ALA A 45 9.76 0.39 0.02
CA ALA A 45 8.38 0.00 0.27
C ALA A 45 8.29 -1.48 0.69
N ALA A 46 8.95 -2.37 -0.05
CA ALA A 46 8.99 -3.81 0.25
C ALA A 46 9.66 -4.10 1.59
N ALA A 47 10.68 -3.34 1.99
CA ALA A 47 11.34 -3.49 3.28
C ALA A 47 10.47 -3.05 4.48
N ARG A 48 9.44 -2.24 4.25
CA ARG A 48 8.59 -1.66 5.30
C ARG A 48 7.19 -2.27 5.35
N ALA A 49 6.63 -2.63 4.20
CA ALA A 49 5.28 -3.14 4.07
C ALA A 49 5.22 -4.62 4.45
N ASP A 50 4.09 -5.03 5.03
CA ASP A 50 3.75 -6.43 5.15
C ASP A 50 3.22 -6.98 3.81
N VAL A 51 2.59 -6.11 3.00
CA VAL A 51 2.06 -6.43 1.67
C VAL A 51 2.34 -5.29 0.69
N LEU A 52 2.84 -5.64 -0.50
CA LEU A 52 3.01 -4.73 -1.63
C LEU A 52 1.96 -5.06 -2.70
N VAL A 53 1.22 -4.05 -3.15
CA VAL A 53 0.16 -4.21 -4.16
C VAL A 53 0.54 -3.41 -5.42
N PRO A 54 0.67 -4.07 -6.59
CA PRO A 54 1.04 -3.40 -7.84
C PRO A 54 -0.02 -2.41 -8.29
#